data_AF-A0A1D2QPY2-F1
#
_entry.id   AF-A0A1D2QPY2-F1
#
_cell.length_a   1.000
_cell.length_b   1.000
_cell.length_c   1.000
_cell.angle_alpha   90.00
_cell.angle_beta   90.00
_cell.angle_gamma   90.00
#
_symmetry.space_group_name_H-M   'P 1'
#
loop_
_entity.id
_entity.type
_entity.pdbx_description
1 polymer ?
#
loop_
_entity_poly.entity_id
_entity_poly.type
_entity_poly.pdbx_seq_one_letter_code
_entity_poly.pdbx_strand_id
1 'polypeptide(L)'
;MKAAYEIEIPTNILEKSIDAALSRSAMSRGDFFHEIRAAFKNNMEAIFEANGLPVNCNESLGHTNYLKQGKSVRWSPIVKYTGWNNDIKKELDLEFCSKYGHDNYSLRAINYIDRSPASFPALSSLSDIFSIGNILLLVENKDCDVTLTLGDGIHATGYVHQISKRKKKSYFCLLGIWFSPDLINPLIQSKLAEHKESKDELDEIRLGTISYPMLYIDRITGNLFTCSCFDERFDIGHDIERFLPYGNSEEGLRNRVKNIRVMEHICHFCNGGIPKQEYGHKMYYSSFLQRYLPYHKLLSRLNYDREIYEGEEYRQVENELREQFGFPKVGQQWVTETTLYKMVCMIFPDHEVIHHYRGNELEGLELDIWLPDLKLGIEYQGEQHYKVIEHWGGQEGLEKRIANDKKKKRLCKKLNYYLIEIKYTEEISEALVKKKVAKLGL
;
A
#
# COMPACT_ATOMS: atom_id res chain seq x y z
N MET A 1 4.92 22.01 -38.65
CA MET A 1 4.34 22.72 -37.48
C MET A 1 4.40 21.80 -36.29
N LYS A 2 4.81 22.31 -35.13
CA LYS A 2 4.77 21.55 -33.88
C LYS A 2 3.32 21.50 -33.42
N ALA A 3 2.78 20.32 -33.11
CA ALA A 3 1.41 20.20 -32.62
C ALA A 3 1.29 20.92 -31.27
N ALA A 4 0.22 21.68 -31.06
CA ALA A 4 -0.07 22.36 -29.81
C ALA A 4 -1.34 21.74 -29.21
N TYR A 5 -1.27 21.33 -27.95
CA TYR A 5 -2.38 20.77 -27.22
C TYR A 5 -2.77 21.73 -26.11
N GLU A 6 -4.04 22.14 -26.09
CA GLU A 6 -4.64 22.91 -25.01
C GLU A 6 -5.51 21.95 -24.21
N ILE A 7 -5.13 21.69 -22.97
CA ILE A 7 -5.77 20.67 -22.12
C ILE A 7 -6.34 21.38 -20.90
N GLU A 8 -7.62 21.17 -20.62
CA GLU A 8 -8.28 21.64 -19.40
C GLU A 8 -8.48 20.47 -18.44
N ILE A 9 -8.07 20.64 -17.18
CA ILE A 9 -8.42 19.70 -16.09
C ILE A 9 -9.73 20.19 -15.47
N PRO A 10 -10.87 19.49 -15.68
CA PRO A 10 -12.17 19.96 -15.22
C PRO A 10 -12.30 19.81 -13.70
N THR A 11 -13.07 20.70 -13.07
CA THR A 11 -13.31 20.71 -11.61
C THR A 11 -13.83 19.35 -11.07
N ASN A 12 -14.67 18.66 -11.85
CA ASN A 12 -15.26 17.38 -11.44
C ASN A 12 -14.25 16.21 -11.38
N ILE A 13 -13.00 16.40 -11.78
CA ILE A 13 -11.95 15.37 -11.63
C ILE A 13 -11.76 14.98 -10.16
N LEU A 14 -11.92 15.93 -9.23
CA LEU A 14 -11.73 15.70 -7.81
C LEU A 14 -12.80 14.75 -7.26
N GLU A 15 -14.07 15.06 -7.50
CA GLU A 15 -15.20 14.23 -7.08
C GLU A 15 -15.09 12.81 -7.65
N LYS A 16 -14.82 12.69 -8.96
CA LYS A 16 -14.59 11.39 -9.61
C LYS A 16 -13.44 10.59 -8.97
N SER A 17 -12.39 11.28 -8.54
CA SER A 17 -11.23 10.63 -7.92
C SER A 17 -11.53 10.15 -6.50
N ILE A 18 -12.29 10.94 -5.74
CA ILE A 18 -12.77 10.58 -4.39
C ILE A 18 -13.73 9.39 -4.49
N ASP A 19 -14.71 9.42 -5.40
CA ASP A 19 -15.68 8.33 -5.58
C ASP A 19 -15.01 7.03 -6.02
N ALA A 20 -14.01 7.11 -6.91
CA ALA A 20 -13.22 5.96 -7.32
C ALA A 20 -12.41 5.36 -6.16
N ALA A 21 -11.85 6.18 -5.27
CA ALA A 21 -11.14 5.70 -4.09
C ALA A 21 -12.10 5.07 -3.06
N LEU A 22 -13.25 5.70 -2.83
CA LEU A 22 -14.26 5.21 -1.88
C LEU A 22 -14.91 3.89 -2.33
N SER A 23 -15.12 3.70 -3.63
CA SER A 23 -15.78 2.51 -4.20
C SER A 23 -14.92 1.22 -4.24
N ARG A 24 -13.63 1.29 -3.86
CA ARG A 24 -12.76 0.10 -3.82
C ARG A 24 -13.29 -0.92 -2.82
N SER A 25 -13.08 -2.22 -3.08
CA SER A 25 -13.45 -3.28 -2.12
C SER A 25 -12.45 -3.37 -0.97
N ALA A 26 -12.89 -3.73 0.24
CA ALA A 26 -12.04 -3.81 1.43
C ALA A 26 -10.77 -4.68 1.24
N MET A 27 -10.87 -5.75 0.46
CA MET A 27 -9.73 -6.62 0.12
C MET A 27 -8.67 -5.92 -0.75
N SER A 28 -9.10 -4.99 -1.60
CA SER A 28 -8.24 -4.26 -2.54
C SER A 28 -7.80 -2.87 -2.03
N ARG A 29 -8.32 -2.43 -0.87
CA ARG A 29 -8.03 -1.11 -0.31
C ARG A 29 -6.61 -1.02 0.25
N GLY A 30 -5.93 0.06 -0.10
CA GLY A 30 -4.65 0.49 0.48
C GLY A 30 -4.82 1.80 1.25
N ASP A 31 -3.77 2.61 1.33
CA ASP A 31 -3.84 3.95 1.90
C ASP A 31 -4.74 4.88 1.05
N PHE A 32 -5.72 5.51 1.69
CA PHE A 32 -6.75 6.30 1.01
C PHE A 32 -6.19 7.48 0.19
N PHE A 33 -5.14 8.15 0.67
CA PHE A 33 -4.53 9.25 -0.08
C PHE A 33 -3.82 8.75 -1.34
N HIS A 34 -3.18 7.59 -1.27
CA HIS A 34 -2.58 6.95 -2.45
C HIS A 34 -3.66 6.55 -3.47
N GLU A 35 -4.82 6.09 -3.01
CA GLU A 35 -5.94 5.74 -3.88
C GLU A 35 -6.52 6.95 -4.60
N ILE A 36 -6.71 8.08 -3.90
CA ILE A 36 -7.14 9.33 -4.53
C ILE A 36 -6.12 9.79 -5.57
N ARG A 37 -4.82 9.74 -5.25
CA ARG A 37 -3.75 10.10 -6.20
C ARG A 37 -3.77 9.20 -7.44
N ALA A 38 -3.94 7.90 -7.26
CA ALA A 38 -4.03 6.95 -8.37
C ALA A 38 -5.26 7.21 -9.24
N ALA A 39 -6.43 7.45 -8.63
CA ALA A 39 -7.65 7.78 -9.35
C ALA A 39 -7.53 9.13 -10.08
N PHE A 40 -6.94 10.15 -9.45
CA PHE A 40 -6.69 11.44 -10.07
C PHE A 40 -5.75 11.32 -11.26
N LYS A 41 -4.67 10.54 -11.14
CA LYS A 41 -3.77 10.22 -12.24
C LYS A 41 -4.53 9.56 -13.40
N ASN A 42 -5.30 8.51 -13.13
CA ASN A 42 -6.06 7.80 -14.18
C ASN A 42 -7.06 8.73 -14.89
N ASN A 43 -7.74 9.60 -14.14
CA ASN A 43 -8.65 10.59 -14.72
C ASN A 43 -7.89 11.62 -15.59
N MET A 44 -6.70 12.09 -15.14
CA MET A 44 -5.84 12.96 -15.95
C MET A 44 -5.37 12.27 -17.24
N GLU A 45 -5.02 10.98 -17.18
CA GLU A 45 -4.62 10.21 -18.36
C GLU A 45 -5.74 10.16 -19.39
N ALA A 46 -6.98 9.86 -18.96
CA ALA A 46 -8.14 9.87 -19.83
C ALA A 46 -8.40 11.25 -20.47
N ILE A 47 -8.17 12.34 -19.73
CA ILE A 47 -8.28 13.72 -20.27
C ILE A 47 -7.21 13.98 -21.34
N PHE A 48 -5.97 13.54 -21.12
CA PHE A 48 -4.89 13.69 -22.10
C PHE A 48 -5.19 12.91 -23.38
N GLU A 49 -5.68 11.67 -23.25
CA GLU A 49 -6.08 10.84 -24.39
C GLU A 49 -7.24 11.47 -25.17
N ALA A 50 -8.27 11.95 -24.48
CA ALA A 50 -9.41 12.63 -25.10
C ALA A 50 -9.01 13.90 -25.86
N ASN A 51 -7.93 14.56 -25.46
CA ASN A 51 -7.35 15.73 -26.14
C ASN A 51 -6.29 15.35 -27.20
N GLY A 52 -6.15 14.06 -27.55
CA GLY A 52 -5.27 13.61 -28.63
C GLY A 52 -3.79 13.49 -28.26
N LEU A 53 -3.46 13.45 -26.97
CA LEU A 53 -2.12 13.17 -26.45
C LEU A 53 -2.11 11.80 -25.75
N PRO A 54 -1.79 10.71 -26.47
CA PRO A 54 -1.82 9.35 -25.92
C PRO A 54 -0.85 9.18 -24.74
N VAL A 55 -1.27 8.38 -23.76
CA VAL A 55 -0.52 8.08 -22.54
C VAL A 55 0.13 6.70 -22.64
N ASN A 56 1.34 6.57 -22.11
CA ASN A 56 2.09 5.31 -22.03
C ASN A 56 1.99 4.75 -20.59
N CYS A 57 0.88 4.11 -20.26
CA CYS A 57 0.54 3.68 -18.88
C CYS A 57 1.41 2.54 -18.32
N ASN A 58 2.10 1.76 -19.16
CA ASN A 58 2.85 0.55 -18.74
C ASN A 58 4.33 0.82 -18.41
N GLU A 59 4.72 2.08 -18.31
CA GLU A 59 6.11 2.47 -18.10
C GLU A 59 6.30 3.30 -16.83
N SER A 60 7.49 3.24 -16.23
CA SER A 60 7.86 4.11 -15.10
C SER A 60 9.04 5.03 -15.44
N LEU A 61 9.11 6.17 -14.77
CA LEU A 61 10.24 7.11 -14.84
C LEU A 61 10.87 7.22 -13.45
N GLY A 62 12.20 7.29 -13.36
CA GLY A 62 12.89 7.44 -12.08
C GLY A 62 12.55 8.77 -11.37
N HIS A 63 12.67 8.77 -10.04
CA HIS A 63 12.13 9.77 -9.11
C HIS A 63 12.61 11.22 -9.31
N THR A 64 13.73 11.50 -10.00
CA THR A 64 14.34 12.85 -9.98
C THR A 64 14.95 13.33 -11.29
N ASN A 65 14.96 12.51 -12.35
CA ASN A 65 15.69 12.84 -13.58
C ASN A 65 14.93 13.69 -14.60
N TYR A 66 13.64 13.96 -14.39
CA TYR A 66 12.84 14.68 -15.39
C TYR A 66 13.13 16.19 -15.43
N LEU A 67 13.43 16.83 -14.29
CA LEU A 67 13.45 18.30 -14.18
C LEU A 67 14.64 19.00 -14.84
N LYS A 68 15.78 18.33 -15.01
CA LYS A 68 17.03 18.99 -15.45
C LYS A 68 16.97 19.58 -16.86
N GLN A 69 15.97 19.22 -17.68
CA GLN A 69 15.87 19.62 -19.09
C GLN A 69 14.43 19.86 -19.58
N GLY A 70 13.45 19.86 -18.68
CA GLY A 70 12.04 20.06 -19.03
C GLY A 70 11.67 21.53 -19.23
N LYS A 71 10.66 21.79 -20.06
CA LYS A 71 9.99 23.09 -20.09
C LYS A 71 9.11 23.20 -18.85
N SER A 72 9.21 24.30 -18.12
CA SER A 72 8.42 24.56 -16.92
C SER A 72 7.48 25.74 -17.10
N VAL A 73 6.29 25.62 -16.53
CA VAL A 73 5.31 26.70 -16.38
C VAL A 73 5.03 26.86 -14.90
N ARG A 74 5.19 28.09 -14.38
CA ARG A 74 5.02 28.42 -12.96
C ARG A 74 3.68 29.07 -12.70
N TRP A 75 3.06 28.68 -11.61
CA TRP A 75 1.84 29.28 -11.05
C TRP A 75 2.10 29.69 -9.59
N SER A 76 1.04 30.07 -8.89
CA SER A 76 1.11 30.49 -7.49
C SER A 76 1.64 29.37 -6.59
N PRO A 77 2.43 29.69 -5.54
CA PRO A 77 2.89 28.69 -4.58
C PRO A 77 1.75 28.22 -3.67
N ILE A 78 1.95 27.06 -3.02
CA ILE A 78 1.12 26.66 -1.89
C ILE A 78 1.52 27.53 -0.70
N VAL A 79 0.56 28.20 -0.07
CA VAL A 79 0.79 28.99 1.14
C VAL A 79 0.29 28.20 2.35
N LYS A 80 1.21 27.85 3.25
CA LYS A 80 0.91 27.19 4.53
C LYS A 80 1.43 28.03 5.68
N TYR A 81 0.89 27.80 6.86
CA TYR A 81 1.29 28.50 8.08
C TYR A 81 1.81 27.50 9.11
N THR A 82 2.85 27.90 9.84
CA THR A 82 3.50 27.11 10.88
C THR A 82 3.93 28.01 12.03
N GLY A 83 4.65 27.49 13.03
CA GLY A 83 4.90 28.20 14.28
C GLY A 83 3.82 27.91 15.33
N TRP A 84 4.08 28.26 16.59
CA TRP A 84 3.17 27.97 17.69
C TRP A 84 1.77 28.58 17.51
N ASN A 85 1.69 29.71 16.82
CA ASN A 85 0.45 30.44 16.57
C ASN A 85 0.03 30.45 15.10
N ASN A 86 0.57 29.54 14.27
CA ASN A 86 0.43 29.58 12.80
C ASN A 86 0.79 30.96 12.20
N ASP A 87 1.83 31.59 12.76
CA ASP A 87 2.29 32.94 12.43
C ASP A 87 3.39 32.96 11.37
N ILE A 88 4.05 31.82 11.13
CA ILE A 88 5.14 31.69 10.16
C ILE A 88 4.58 31.23 8.81
N LYS A 89 4.54 32.14 7.84
CA LYS A 89 4.19 31.82 6.46
C LYS A 89 5.28 30.95 5.80
N LYS A 90 4.86 29.88 5.13
CA LYS A 90 5.70 29.03 4.28
C LYS A 90 5.08 28.95 2.89
N GLU A 91 5.90 29.24 1.89
CA GLU A 91 5.53 29.17 0.49
C GLU A 91 6.25 27.98 -0.14
N LEU A 92 5.46 27.05 -0.70
CA LEU A 92 5.96 25.89 -1.43
C LEU A 92 5.71 26.13 -2.91
N ASP A 93 6.75 26.58 -3.61
CA ASP A 93 6.71 26.89 -5.04
C ASP A 93 6.99 25.66 -5.93
N LEU A 94 7.02 25.89 -7.24
CA LEU A 94 7.34 24.85 -8.23
C LEU A 94 8.70 24.22 -7.95
N GLU A 95 9.72 25.03 -7.67
CA GLU A 95 11.08 24.58 -7.38
C GLU A 95 11.13 23.67 -6.15
N PHE A 96 10.42 24.02 -5.08
CA PHE A 96 10.28 23.17 -3.90
C PHE A 96 9.61 21.85 -4.26
N CYS A 97 8.40 21.89 -4.83
CA CYS A 97 7.62 20.68 -5.13
C CYS A 97 8.37 19.73 -6.05
N SER A 98 9.10 20.28 -7.02
CA SER A 98 9.86 19.50 -8.00
C SER A 98 10.94 18.59 -7.36
N LYS A 99 11.48 18.94 -6.19
CA LYS A 99 12.57 18.16 -5.55
C LYS A 99 12.14 16.79 -5.01
N TYR A 100 10.83 16.54 -4.91
CA TYR A 100 10.29 15.40 -4.16
C TYR A 100 9.66 14.31 -5.02
N GLY A 101 10.01 14.23 -6.31
CA GLY A 101 9.53 13.17 -7.22
C GLY A 101 8.02 13.21 -7.46
N HIS A 102 7.42 12.07 -7.78
CA HIS A 102 5.98 11.97 -8.11
C HIS A 102 5.29 10.75 -7.47
N ASP A 103 6.01 10.07 -6.58
CA ASP A 103 5.52 8.94 -5.80
C ASP A 103 4.95 9.41 -4.46
N ASN A 104 4.71 8.46 -3.56
CA ASN A 104 4.21 8.69 -2.20
C ASN A 104 5.13 9.61 -1.37
N TYR A 105 6.42 9.72 -1.72
CA TYR A 105 7.32 10.66 -1.05
C TYR A 105 6.92 12.12 -1.33
N SER A 106 6.44 12.42 -2.55
CA SER A 106 5.93 13.76 -2.88
C SER A 106 4.73 14.16 -2.01
N LEU A 107 3.81 13.24 -1.74
CA LEU A 107 2.65 13.46 -0.86
C LEU A 107 3.11 13.86 0.54
N ARG A 108 4.06 13.12 1.11
CA ARG A 108 4.57 13.37 2.47
C ARG A 108 5.39 14.66 2.55
N ALA A 109 6.25 14.89 1.56
CA ALA A 109 7.17 16.02 1.58
C ALA A 109 6.46 17.37 1.40
N ILE A 110 5.40 17.43 0.59
CA ILE A 110 4.65 18.68 0.35
C ILE A 110 3.68 18.97 1.51
N ASN A 111 3.27 17.96 2.27
CA ASN A 111 2.43 18.09 3.47
C ASN A 111 3.21 17.95 4.79
N TYR A 112 4.52 18.24 4.79
CA TYR A 112 5.34 18.13 6.00
C TYR A 112 4.91 19.08 7.15
N ILE A 113 4.13 20.12 6.82
CA ILE A 113 3.53 21.07 7.76
C ILE A 113 2.20 20.52 8.29
N ASP A 114 1.40 19.87 7.45
CA ASP A 114 0.06 19.33 7.78
C ASP A 114 0.16 17.96 8.45
N ARG A 115 0.99 17.88 9.50
CA ARG A 115 1.38 16.65 10.19
C ARG A 115 0.20 15.80 10.65
N SER A 116 -0.80 16.45 11.25
CA SER A 116 -2.00 15.78 11.75
C SER A 116 -2.83 15.19 10.59
N PRO A 117 -3.32 15.99 9.61
CA PRO A 117 -4.00 15.44 8.43
C PRO A 117 -3.20 14.37 7.67
N ALA A 118 -1.89 14.57 7.50
CA ALA A 118 -1.01 13.62 6.80
C ALA A 118 -0.85 12.27 7.51
N SER A 119 -1.15 12.21 8.82
CA SER A 119 -1.11 10.98 9.60
C SER A 119 -2.43 10.19 9.54
N PHE A 120 -3.48 10.76 8.96
CA PHE A 120 -4.83 10.19 8.93
C PHE A 120 -5.36 10.13 7.49
N PRO A 121 -5.08 9.06 6.73
CA PRO A 121 -5.56 8.87 5.36
C PRO A 121 -7.07 8.64 5.33
N ALA A 122 -7.84 9.73 5.38
CA ALA A 122 -9.30 9.75 5.36
C ALA A 122 -9.80 10.99 4.62
N LEU A 123 -11.04 10.94 4.12
CA LEU A 123 -11.67 12.04 3.39
C LEU A 123 -11.72 13.33 4.20
N SER A 124 -12.09 13.24 5.48
CA SER A 124 -12.11 14.40 6.39
C SER A 124 -10.76 15.12 6.49
N SER A 125 -9.65 14.44 6.20
CA SER A 125 -8.29 14.97 6.33
C SER A 125 -7.82 15.70 5.07
N LEU A 126 -8.62 15.73 4.00
CA LEU A 126 -8.35 16.53 2.80
C LEU A 126 -8.82 17.98 2.93
N SER A 127 -9.35 18.38 4.09
CA SER A 127 -9.76 19.76 4.33
C SER A 127 -8.60 20.73 4.20
N ASP A 128 -8.93 22.01 4.09
CA ASP A 128 -7.96 23.11 4.05
C ASP A 128 -7.05 23.07 2.82
N ILE A 129 -5.73 23.21 3.01
CA ILE A 129 -4.73 23.30 1.93
C ILE A 129 -3.87 22.03 1.91
N PHE A 130 -4.53 20.87 1.95
CA PHE A 130 -3.86 19.59 1.81
C PHE A 130 -3.50 19.31 0.34
N SER A 131 -2.25 18.93 0.08
CA SER A 131 -1.79 18.64 -1.27
C SER A 131 -1.88 17.15 -1.57
N ILE A 132 -2.37 16.77 -2.75
CA ILE A 132 -2.21 15.39 -3.23
C ILE A 132 -0.83 15.16 -3.85
N GLY A 133 0.11 16.09 -3.72
CA GLY A 133 1.50 16.03 -4.18
C GLY A 133 1.67 16.21 -5.69
N ASN A 134 2.68 15.53 -6.25
CA ASN A 134 3.01 15.61 -7.67
C ASN A 134 2.46 14.40 -8.43
N ILE A 135 1.98 14.61 -9.66
CA ILE A 135 1.46 13.56 -10.55
C ILE A 135 2.18 13.61 -11.89
N LEU A 136 2.81 12.50 -12.27
CA LEU A 136 3.53 12.31 -13.52
C LEU A 136 2.69 11.45 -14.48
N LEU A 137 2.56 11.92 -15.71
CA LEU A 137 2.05 11.16 -16.85
C LEU A 137 3.20 10.87 -17.81
N LEU A 138 3.29 9.63 -18.28
CA LEU A 138 4.10 9.31 -19.44
C LEU A 138 3.24 9.42 -20.69
N VAL A 139 3.75 10.12 -21.69
CA VAL A 139 3.01 10.38 -22.92
C VAL A 139 3.80 9.89 -24.12
N GLU A 140 3.13 9.75 -25.25
CA GLU A 140 3.73 9.37 -26.52
C GLU A 140 4.93 10.28 -26.88
N ASN A 141 6.00 9.67 -27.40
CA ASN A 141 7.18 10.39 -27.86
C ASN A 141 6.89 11.14 -29.16
N LYS A 142 6.46 12.41 -29.05
CA LYS A 142 6.25 13.31 -30.17
C LYS A 142 6.77 14.71 -29.90
N ASP A 143 6.98 15.50 -30.96
CA ASP A 143 7.36 16.90 -30.80
C ASP A 143 6.07 17.73 -30.75
N CYS A 144 5.65 18.10 -29.54
CA CYS A 144 4.47 18.94 -29.30
C CYS A 144 4.73 19.97 -28.19
N ASP A 145 3.89 20.99 -28.15
CA ASP A 145 3.73 21.87 -27.00
C ASP A 145 2.40 21.55 -26.33
N VAL A 146 2.37 21.69 -25.00
CA VAL A 146 1.20 21.43 -24.18
C VAL A 146 0.99 22.66 -23.31
N THR A 147 -0.23 23.16 -23.28
CA THR A 147 -0.67 24.19 -22.35
C THR A 147 -1.81 23.62 -21.52
N LEU A 148 -1.72 23.75 -20.21
CA LEU A 148 -2.69 23.23 -19.26
C LEU A 148 -3.44 24.39 -18.60
N THR A 149 -4.76 24.26 -18.48
CA THR A 149 -5.61 25.07 -17.59
C THR A 149 -6.24 24.17 -16.52
N LEU A 150 -6.58 24.76 -15.37
CA LEU A 150 -7.20 24.06 -14.26
C LEU A 150 -8.59 24.66 -14.03
N GLY A 151 -9.58 23.80 -13.84
CA GLY A 151 -10.93 24.20 -13.46
C GLY A 151 -10.98 24.86 -12.09
N ASP A 152 -12.06 25.59 -11.84
CA ASP A 152 -12.24 26.38 -10.62
C ASP A 152 -12.02 25.55 -9.36
N GLY A 153 -11.25 26.11 -8.42
CA GLY A 153 -10.90 25.49 -7.13
C GLY A 153 -9.80 24.42 -7.20
N ILE A 154 -9.30 24.06 -8.39
CA ILE A 154 -8.11 23.22 -8.53
C ILE A 154 -6.87 24.10 -8.66
N HIS A 155 -5.85 23.81 -7.87
CA HIS A 155 -4.60 24.55 -7.88
C HIS A 155 -3.40 23.62 -8.01
N ALA A 156 -2.34 24.14 -8.61
CA ALA A 156 -1.03 23.52 -8.64
C ALA A 156 0.05 24.61 -8.66
N THR A 157 1.26 24.26 -8.25
CA THR A 157 2.42 25.18 -8.30
C THR A 157 2.90 25.42 -9.73
N GLY A 158 2.46 24.57 -10.65
CA GLY A 158 2.80 24.60 -12.06
C GLY A 158 2.99 23.20 -12.61
N TYR A 159 3.54 23.11 -13.82
CA TYR A 159 3.86 21.83 -14.45
C TYR A 159 5.20 21.88 -15.16
N VAL A 160 5.81 20.70 -15.31
CA VAL A 160 7.03 20.51 -16.09
C VAL A 160 6.81 19.40 -17.09
N HIS A 161 7.20 19.62 -18.34
CA HIS A 161 7.06 18.61 -19.39
C HIS A 161 8.29 18.56 -20.29
N GLN A 162 8.58 17.38 -20.82
CA GLN A 162 9.55 17.19 -21.88
C GLN A 162 9.02 16.15 -22.84
N ILE A 163 8.47 16.62 -23.96
CA ILE A 163 7.81 15.78 -24.96
C ILE A 163 8.55 15.96 -26.28
N SER A 164 9.22 14.89 -26.71
CA SER A 164 9.98 14.88 -27.96
C SER A 164 10.11 13.47 -28.54
N LYS A 165 10.10 13.38 -29.88
CA LYS A 165 10.38 12.13 -30.59
C LYS A 165 11.75 11.52 -30.28
N ARG A 166 12.71 12.34 -29.83
CA ARG A 166 14.10 11.94 -29.56
C ARG A 166 14.31 11.36 -28.15
N LYS A 167 13.33 11.51 -27.26
CA LYS A 167 13.45 11.02 -25.88
C LYS A 167 13.06 9.55 -25.84
N LYS A 168 13.68 8.80 -24.93
CA LYS A 168 13.25 7.43 -24.62
C LYS A 168 11.84 7.43 -24.02
N LYS A 169 11.58 8.37 -23.11
CA LYS A 169 10.30 8.56 -22.45
C LYS A 169 9.96 10.05 -22.39
N SER A 170 8.84 10.43 -22.99
CA SER A 170 8.25 11.75 -22.90
C SER A 170 7.31 11.80 -21.71
N TYR A 171 7.26 12.95 -21.05
CA TYR A 171 6.50 13.07 -19.81
C TYR A 171 5.85 14.46 -19.66
N PHE A 172 4.80 14.50 -18.84
CA PHE A 172 4.16 15.68 -18.30
C PHE A 172 3.99 15.50 -16.79
N CYS A 173 4.39 16.46 -15.98
CA CYS A 173 4.31 16.36 -14.52
C CYS A 173 3.64 17.61 -13.94
N LEU A 174 2.48 17.42 -13.31
CA LEU A 174 1.77 18.45 -12.57
C LEU A 174 2.26 18.45 -11.11
N LEU A 175 2.67 19.61 -10.61
CA LEU A 175 3.44 19.72 -9.36
C LEU A 175 2.67 20.42 -8.24
N GLY A 176 2.70 19.84 -7.05
CA GLY A 176 2.11 20.34 -5.82
C GLY A 176 0.65 20.69 -6.03
N ILE A 177 -0.20 19.67 -6.23
CA ILE A 177 -1.63 19.84 -6.52
C ILE A 177 -2.39 19.98 -5.20
N TRP A 178 -3.30 20.95 -5.08
CA TRP A 178 -4.20 21.12 -3.94
C TRP A 178 -5.55 21.69 -4.39
N PHE A 179 -6.53 21.70 -3.49
CA PHE A 179 -7.89 22.13 -3.77
C PHE A 179 -8.27 23.28 -2.85
N SER A 180 -9.08 24.22 -3.35
CA SER A 180 -9.61 25.28 -2.51
C SER A 180 -10.60 24.70 -1.49
N PRO A 181 -10.67 25.27 -0.27
CA PRO A 181 -11.70 24.91 0.71
C PRO A 181 -13.12 24.97 0.14
N ASP A 182 -13.41 25.95 -0.73
CA ASP A 182 -14.71 26.13 -1.39
C ASP A 182 -15.07 24.96 -2.31
N LEU A 183 -14.08 24.24 -2.85
CA LEU A 183 -14.28 23.07 -3.69
C LEU A 183 -14.35 21.78 -2.86
N ILE A 184 -13.38 21.56 -1.96
CA ILE A 184 -13.26 20.27 -1.25
C ILE A 184 -14.25 20.14 -0.09
N ASN A 185 -14.52 21.21 0.66
CA ASN A 185 -15.33 21.10 1.87
C ASN A 185 -16.78 20.70 1.58
N PRO A 186 -17.48 21.24 0.56
CA PRO A 186 -18.84 20.77 0.23
C PRO A 186 -18.89 19.28 -0.12
N LEU A 187 -17.88 18.76 -0.83
CA LEU A 187 -17.79 17.33 -1.14
C LEU A 187 -17.62 16.49 0.12
N ILE A 188 -16.72 16.91 1.02
CA ILE A 188 -16.52 16.25 2.32
C ILE A 188 -17.82 16.25 3.12
N GLN A 189 -18.49 17.39 3.26
CA GLN A 189 -19.73 17.51 4.04
C GLN A 189 -20.86 16.65 3.48
N SER A 190 -21.01 16.61 2.16
CA SER A 190 -22.00 15.75 1.48
C SER A 190 -21.77 14.28 1.83
N LYS A 191 -20.54 13.77 1.69
CA LYS A 191 -20.21 12.39 2.02
C LYS A 191 -20.37 12.09 3.51
N LEU A 192 -19.97 13.02 4.40
CA LEU A 192 -20.13 12.85 5.85
C LEU A 192 -21.61 12.78 6.26
N ALA A 193 -22.50 13.55 5.63
CA ALA A 193 -23.91 13.59 5.97
C ALA A 193 -24.65 12.26 5.66
N GLU A 194 -24.20 11.55 4.61
CA GLU A 194 -24.77 10.27 4.18
C GLU A 194 -24.10 9.07 4.86
N HIS A 195 -22.92 9.27 5.45
CA HIS A 195 -22.08 8.19 5.95
C HIS A 195 -22.55 7.63 7.29
N LYS A 196 -22.47 6.30 7.39
CA LYS A 196 -22.62 5.57 8.65
C LYS A 196 -21.40 4.70 8.83
N GLU A 197 -20.69 4.94 9.93
CA GLU A 197 -19.51 4.18 10.30
C GLU A 197 -19.87 2.69 10.40
N SER A 198 -19.09 1.86 9.70
CA SER A 198 -19.27 0.42 9.68
C SER A 198 -17.91 -0.25 9.47
N LYS A 199 -17.83 -1.53 9.82
CA LYS A 199 -16.59 -2.31 9.66
C LYS A 199 -16.04 -2.31 8.24
N ASP A 200 -16.92 -2.25 7.24
CA ASP A 200 -16.52 -2.27 5.83
C ASP A 200 -15.78 -0.98 5.41
N GLU A 201 -15.91 0.09 6.19
CA GLU A 201 -15.29 1.40 5.94
C GLU A 201 -14.03 1.66 6.77
N LEU A 202 -13.58 0.66 7.52
CA LEU A 202 -12.39 0.72 8.34
C LEU A 202 -11.15 0.23 7.57
N ASP A 203 -10.13 1.08 7.52
CA ASP A 203 -8.80 0.73 7.00
C ASP A 203 -7.81 0.54 8.17
N GLU A 204 -6.98 -0.50 8.12
CA GLU A 204 -5.95 -0.76 9.13
C GLU A 204 -4.82 0.28 9.05
N ILE A 205 -4.53 0.93 10.18
CA ILE A 205 -3.53 2.01 10.25
C ILE A 205 -2.53 1.78 11.37
N ARG A 206 -1.33 2.34 11.19
CA ARG A 206 -0.33 2.49 12.23
C ARG A 206 0.12 3.95 12.31
N LEU A 207 -0.06 4.56 13.48
CA LEU A 207 0.41 5.92 13.73
C LEU A 207 1.81 5.86 14.38
N GLY A 208 2.77 6.61 13.82
CA GLY A 208 4.12 6.68 14.36
C GLY A 208 4.77 5.30 14.52
N THR A 209 5.22 4.98 15.73
CA THR A 209 5.83 3.69 16.06
C THR A 209 4.94 2.82 16.96
N ILE A 210 3.66 3.18 17.12
CA ILE A 210 2.70 2.43 17.94
C ILE A 210 2.72 0.96 17.53
N SER A 211 2.81 0.09 18.52
CA SER A 211 2.83 -1.37 18.35
C SER A 211 1.65 -2.06 19.02
N TYR A 212 0.80 -1.31 19.72
CA TYR A 212 -0.36 -1.78 20.45
C TYR A 212 -1.24 -0.60 20.88
N PRO A 213 -2.58 -0.70 20.82
CA PRO A 213 -3.36 -1.80 20.23
C PRO A 213 -3.33 -1.75 18.69
N MET A 214 -4.04 -2.69 18.04
CA MET A 214 -4.39 -2.54 16.62
C MET A 214 -5.30 -1.30 16.45
N LEU A 215 -4.99 -0.47 15.47
CA LEU A 215 -5.78 0.72 15.14
C LEU A 215 -6.37 0.61 13.75
N TYR A 216 -7.61 1.08 13.63
CA TYR A 216 -8.35 1.21 12.38
C TYR A 216 -8.81 2.66 12.25
N ILE A 217 -8.91 3.13 11.02
CA ILE A 217 -9.44 4.46 10.70
C ILE A 217 -10.66 4.30 9.79
N ASP A 218 -11.75 4.98 10.12
CA ASP A 218 -12.86 5.14 9.19
C ASP A 218 -12.42 6.05 8.04
N ARG A 219 -12.46 5.55 6.81
CA ARG A 219 -11.87 6.26 5.67
C ARG A 219 -12.60 7.55 5.29
N ILE A 220 -13.82 7.77 5.78
CA ILE A 220 -14.62 8.95 5.47
C ILE A 220 -14.48 9.96 6.62
N THR A 221 -14.83 9.56 7.84
CA THR A 221 -14.82 10.44 9.02
C THR A 221 -13.43 10.63 9.58
N GLY A 222 -12.52 9.69 9.33
CA GLY A 222 -11.20 9.57 9.94
C GLY A 222 -11.22 9.12 11.40
N ASN A 223 -12.39 8.82 11.99
CA ASN A 223 -12.46 8.41 13.39
C ASN A 223 -11.67 7.11 13.61
N LEU A 224 -11.01 7.01 14.77
CA LEU A 224 -10.17 5.87 15.08
C LEU A 224 -10.95 4.83 15.86
N PHE A 225 -10.67 3.57 15.55
CA PHE A 225 -11.28 2.41 16.18
C PHE A 225 -10.22 1.42 16.63
N THR A 226 -10.54 0.69 17.69
CA THR A 226 -9.87 -0.56 18.05
C THR A 226 -10.90 -1.66 18.26
N CYS A 227 -10.44 -2.91 18.22
CA CYS A 227 -11.34 -4.04 18.39
C CYS A 227 -11.65 -4.27 19.87
N SER A 228 -12.85 -4.73 20.18
CA SER A 228 -13.24 -5.12 21.55
C SER A 228 -12.28 -6.12 22.22
N CYS A 229 -11.51 -6.89 21.45
CA CYS A 229 -10.43 -7.75 21.97
C CYS A 229 -9.34 -7.00 22.75
N PHE A 230 -9.13 -5.73 22.43
CA PHE A 230 -8.16 -4.84 23.07
C PHE A 230 -8.81 -3.95 24.12
N ASP A 231 -10.14 -3.92 24.21
CA ASP A 231 -10.84 -3.02 25.12
C ASP A 231 -10.42 -3.24 26.58
N GLU A 232 -10.29 -2.14 27.30
CA GLU A 232 -9.77 -2.07 28.68
C GLU A 232 -8.38 -2.70 28.90
N ARG A 233 -7.63 -3.01 27.83
CA ARG A 233 -6.32 -3.70 27.90
C ARG A 233 -5.18 -2.87 27.35
N PHE A 234 -5.41 -1.61 27.02
CA PHE A 234 -4.38 -0.65 26.63
C PHE A 234 -4.59 0.66 27.39
N ASP A 235 -3.48 1.36 27.63
CA ASP A 235 -3.48 2.70 28.21
C ASP A 235 -3.15 3.72 27.11
N ILE A 236 -4.00 4.74 26.95
CA ILE A 236 -3.83 5.76 25.91
C ILE A 236 -2.50 6.51 26.09
N GLY A 237 -2.08 6.81 27.33
CA GLY A 237 -0.83 7.52 27.59
C GLY A 237 0.40 6.69 27.24
N HIS A 238 0.44 5.47 27.77
CA HIS A 238 1.60 4.58 27.71
C HIS A 238 1.74 3.88 26.37
N ASP A 239 0.65 3.34 25.83
CA ASP A 239 0.66 2.48 24.63
C ASP A 239 0.54 3.28 23.32
N ILE A 240 -0.05 4.47 23.38
CA ILE A 240 -0.39 5.26 22.18
C ILE A 240 0.34 6.61 22.18
N GLU A 241 0.03 7.52 23.11
CA GLU A 241 0.51 8.90 23.09
C GLU A 241 2.05 9.00 23.10
N ARG A 242 2.72 8.15 23.89
CA ARG A 242 4.19 8.06 23.93
C ARG A 242 4.82 7.77 22.57
N PHE A 243 4.11 7.07 21.70
CA PHE A 243 4.59 6.60 20.40
C PHE A 243 3.99 7.36 19.21
N LEU A 244 3.21 8.41 19.49
CA LEU A 244 2.70 9.31 18.47
C LEU A 244 3.85 9.98 17.70
N PRO A 245 3.67 10.22 16.40
CA PRO A 245 4.66 10.92 15.62
C PRO A 245 4.85 12.36 16.15
N TYR A 246 5.99 12.97 15.80
CA TYR A 246 6.30 14.36 16.16
C TYR A 246 6.38 14.62 17.68
N GLY A 247 6.74 13.59 18.45
CA GLY A 247 6.94 13.71 19.90
C GLY A 247 5.69 14.13 20.66
N ASN A 248 4.51 13.68 20.19
CA ASN A 248 3.23 13.98 20.83
C ASN A 248 2.90 15.49 20.93
N SER A 249 3.51 16.33 20.08
CA SER A 249 3.33 17.79 20.13
C SER A 249 2.04 18.28 19.46
N GLU A 250 1.49 17.49 18.54
CA GLU A 250 0.34 17.84 17.71
C GLU A 250 -1.00 17.61 18.42
N GLU A 251 -1.75 18.67 18.66
CA GLU A 251 -3.02 18.60 19.40
C GLU A 251 -4.11 17.81 18.67
N GLY A 252 -4.22 17.97 17.35
CA GLY A 252 -5.17 17.23 16.53
C GLY A 252 -4.97 15.71 16.62
N LEU A 253 -3.72 15.25 16.57
CA LEU A 253 -3.34 13.85 16.78
C LEU A 253 -3.74 13.35 18.17
N ARG A 254 -3.41 14.10 19.23
CA ARG A 254 -3.77 13.77 20.63
C ARG A 254 -5.27 13.64 20.81
N ASN A 255 -6.02 14.64 20.34
CA ASN A 255 -7.47 14.65 20.47
C ASN A 255 -8.07 13.45 19.74
N ARG A 256 -7.54 13.08 18.57
CA ARG A 256 -8.06 11.95 17.82
C ARG A 256 -7.81 10.61 18.52
N VAL A 257 -6.62 10.40 19.08
CA VAL A 257 -6.34 9.14 19.79
C VAL A 257 -7.04 9.02 21.14
N LYS A 258 -7.31 10.15 21.83
CA LYS A 258 -8.10 10.15 23.07
C LYS A 258 -9.55 9.71 22.85
N ASN A 259 -10.04 9.84 21.61
CA ASN A 259 -11.41 9.49 21.21
C ASN A 259 -11.45 8.20 20.39
N ILE A 260 -10.48 7.29 20.54
CA ILE A 260 -10.55 5.96 19.94
C ILE A 260 -11.81 5.26 20.43
N ARG A 261 -12.57 4.72 19.47
CA ARG A 261 -13.82 4.00 19.72
C ARG A 261 -13.57 2.49 19.69
N VAL A 262 -14.44 1.74 20.34
CA VAL A 262 -14.39 0.28 20.34
C VAL A 262 -15.45 -0.25 19.37
N MET A 263 -15.07 -1.23 18.54
CA MET A 263 -15.99 -1.95 17.67
C MET A 263 -15.72 -3.45 17.74
N GLU A 264 -16.77 -4.26 17.72
CA GLU A 264 -16.64 -5.71 17.77
C GLU A 264 -16.18 -6.30 16.43
N HIS A 265 -15.46 -7.41 16.51
CA HIS A 265 -15.11 -8.22 15.35
C HIS A 265 -14.43 -7.46 14.21
N ILE A 266 -13.55 -6.49 14.49
CA ILE A 266 -12.80 -5.78 13.44
C ILE A 266 -11.35 -6.28 13.29
N CYS A 267 -10.75 -6.89 14.32
CA CYS A 267 -9.36 -7.34 14.25
C CYS A 267 -9.17 -8.69 13.55
N HIS A 268 -7.90 -9.03 13.27
CA HIS A 268 -7.53 -10.29 12.65
C HIS A 268 -7.70 -11.49 13.59
N PHE A 269 -7.69 -11.32 14.91
CA PHE A 269 -8.10 -12.42 15.79
C PHE A 269 -9.54 -12.85 15.57
N CYS A 270 -10.45 -11.88 15.35
CA CYS A 270 -11.86 -12.17 15.14
C CYS A 270 -12.15 -12.73 13.74
N ASN A 271 -11.43 -12.27 12.72
CA ASN A 271 -11.78 -12.52 11.32
C ASN A 271 -10.76 -13.36 10.56
N GLY A 272 -9.61 -13.66 11.16
CA GLY A 272 -8.44 -14.14 10.45
C GLY A 272 -7.83 -13.08 9.52
N GLY A 273 -7.07 -13.55 8.53
CA GLY A 273 -6.32 -12.70 7.63
C GLY A 273 -4.95 -12.30 8.17
N ILE A 274 -4.22 -11.53 7.37
CA ILE A 274 -2.87 -11.05 7.67
C ILE A 274 -2.95 -9.53 7.89
N PRO A 275 -2.41 -9.00 9.00
CA PRO A 275 -2.30 -7.56 9.20
C PRO A 275 -1.58 -6.89 8.03
N LYS A 276 -2.17 -5.82 7.50
CA LYS A 276 -1.61 -5.03 6.40
C LYS A 276 -0.36 -4.27 6.85
N GLN A 277 -0.34 -3.79 8.10
CA GLN A 277 0.75 -3.00 8.67
C GLN A 277 1.83 -3.87 9.33
N GLU A 278 3.04 -3.33 9.35
CA GLU A 278 4.12 -3.85 10.19
C GLU A 278 4.21 -3.01 11.47
N TYR A 279 4.16 -3.67 12.62
CA TYR A 279 4.23 -3.11 13.96
C TYR A 279 5.60 -3.32 14.62
N GLY A 280 6.27 -4.43 14.34
CA GLY A 280 7.60 -4.75 14.86
C GLY A 280 8.72 -4.40 13.87
N HIS A 281 9.87 -3.95 14.36
CA HIS A 281 11.05 -3.74 13.51
C HIS A 281 11.81 -5.05 13.29
N LYS A 282 12.23 -5.32 12.04
CA LYS A 282 12.92 -6.55 11.63
C LYS A 282 14.20 -6.91 12.39
N MET A 283 14.81 -5.94 13.06
CA MET A 283 15.99 -6.19 13.91
C MET A 283 15.64 -7.00 15.16
N TYR A 284 14.41 -6.84 15.68
CA TYR A 284 14.00 -7.40 16.96
C TYR A 284 12.96 -8.52 16.82
N TYR A 285 12.20 -8.53 15.72
CA TYR A 285 11.06 -9.44 15.55
C TYR A 285 11.19 -10.31 14.30
N SER A 286 10.74 -11.56 14.41
CA SER A 286 10.51 -12.45 13.27
C SER A 286 9.56 -11.81 12.26
N SER A 287 9.58 -12.17 10.97
CA SER A 287 8.60 -11.66 9.99
C SER A 287 7.15 -11.82 10.45
N PHE A 288 6.86 -12.93 11.12
CA PHE A 288 5.56 -13.15 11.74
C PHE A 288 5.28 -12.06 12.76
N LEU A 289 6.12 -11.91 13.80
CA LEU A 289 5.86 -10.90 14.83
C LEU A 289 5.99 -9.46 14.33
N GLN A 290 6.67 -9.18 13.23
CA GLN A 290 6.64 -7.85 12.61
C GLN A 290 5.20 -7.41 12.30
N ARG A 291 4.28 -8.33 11.95
CA ARG A 291 2.86 -8.03 11.69
C ARG A 291 1.94 -8.35 12.86
N TYR A 292 2.23 -9.43 13.59
CA TYR A 292 1.37 -9.92 14.68
C TYR A 292 1.75 -9.41 16.08
N LEU A 293 2.70 -8.47 16.21
CA LEU A 293 3.14 -7.91 17.50
C LEU A 293 2.00 -7.39 18.40
N PRO A 294 0.96 -6.69 17.89
CA PRO A 294 -0.13 -6.23 18.74
C PRO A 294 -0.86 -7.40 19.44
N TYR A 295 -0.99 -8.53 18.75
CA TYR A 295 -1.63 -9.72 19.30
C TYR A 295 -0.72 -10.47 20.29
N HIS A 296 0.60 -10.40 20.09
CA HIS A 296 1.57 -10.94 21.05
C HIS A 296 1.52 -10.19 22.36
N LYS A 297 1.48 -8.86 22.29
CA LYS A 297 1.28 -8.00 23.48
C LYS A 297 -0.06 -8.26 24.14
N LEU A 298 -1.14 -8.43 23.36
CA LEU A 298 -2.47 -8.77 23.89
C LEU A 298 -2.45 -10.10 24.67
N LEU A 299 -1.94 -11.18 24.07
CA LEU A 299 -1.87 -12.48 24.73
C LEU A 299 -0.91 -12.48 25.92
N SER A 300 0.20 -11.75 25.84
CA SER A 300 1.12 -11.61 26.98
C SER A 300 0.40 -10.99 28.18
N ARG A 301 -0.35 -9.90 27.97
CA ARG A 301 -1.15 -9.26 29.04
C ARG A 301 -2.24 -10.18 29.56
N LEU A 302 -2.91 -10.93 28.69
CA LEU A 302 -3.95 -11.89 29.08
C LEU A 302 -3.43 -13.05 29.92
N ASN A 303 -2.30 -13.62 29.53
CA ASN A 303 -1.80 -14.87 30.11
C ASN A 303 -0.90 -14.60 31.33
N TYR A 304 -0.24 -13.43 31.40
CA TYR A 304 0.81 -13.14 32.37
C TYR A 304 0.70 -11.77 33.06
N ASP A 305 -0.33 -10.97 32.75
CA ASP A 305 -0.52 -9.62 33.29
C ASP A 305 0.67 -8.66 33.06
N ARG A 306 1.46 -8.93 32.00
CA ARG A 306 2.61 -8.12 31.58
C ARG A 306 2.93 -8.31 30.11
N GLU A 307 3.67 -7.38 29.51
CA GLU A 307 4.30 -7.63 28.22
C GLU A 307 5.52 -8.53 28.36
N ILE A 308 5.67 -9.48 27.45
CA ILE A 308 6.82 -10.38 27.39
C ILE A 308 7.63 -10.06 26.14
N TYR A 309 8.95 -9.94 26.31
CA TYR A 309 9.85 -9.54 25.21
C TYR A 309 10.83 -10.63 24.79
N GLU A 310 11.10 -11.61 25.65
CA GLU A 310 12.07 -12.67 25.40
C GLU A 310 11.83 -13.90 26.28
N GLY A 311 12.63 -14.95 26.06
CA GLY A 311 12.59 -16.17 26.87
C GLY A 311 11.54 -17.19 26.42
N GLU A 312 11.24 -18.13 27.32
CA GLU A 312 10.35 -19.25 27.03
C GLU A 312 8.89 -18.78 26.86
N GLU A 313 8.40 -17.93 27.75
CA GLU A 313 7.04 -17.35 27.68
C GLU A 313 6.83 -16.60 26.36
N TYR A 314 7.83 -15.86 25.88
CA TYR A 314 7.78 -15.17 24.60
C TYR A 314 7.52 -16.14 23.44
N ARG A 315 8.25 -17.27 23.45
CA ARG A 315 8.14 -18.30 22.43
C ARG A 315 6.82 -19.04 22.51
N GLN A 316 6.31 -19.29 23.72
CA GLN A 316 5.01 -19.91 23.94
C GLN A 316 3.89 -19.04 23.34
N VAL A 317 3.87 -17.74 23.65
CA VAL A 317 2.90 -16.79 23.10
C VAL A 317 3.01 -16.67 21.57
N GLU A 318 4.23 -16.58 21.02
CA GLU A 318 4.43 -16.56 19.55
C GLU A 318 3.91 -17.83 18.88
N ASN A 319 4.11 -19.00 19.49
CA ASN A 319 3.63 -20.27 18.94
C ASN A 319 2.11 -20.43 19.04
N GLU A 320 1.50 -19.95 20.13
CA GLU A 320 0.04 -19.89 20.28
C GLU A 320 -0.59 -19.03 19.17
N LEU A 321 -0.03 -17.83 18.93
CA LEU A 321 -0.45 -16.98 17.83
C LEU A 321 -0.29 -17.66 16.47
N ARG A 322 0.86 -18.30 16.24
CA ARG A 322 1.11 -19.01 14.99
C ARG A 322 0.03 -20.05 14.75
N GLU A 323 -0.25 -20.90 15.73
CA GLU A 323 -1.34 -21.89 15.62
C GLU A 323 -2.69 -21.22 15.34
N GLN A 324 -3.03 -20.17 16.10
CA GLN A 324 -4.28 -19.42 15.93
C GLN A 324 -4.45 -18.87 14.50
N PHE A 325 -3.37 -18.42 13.88
CA PHE A 325 -3.38 -17.89 12.51
C PHE A 325 -3.01 -18.93 11.43
N GLY A 326 -2.87 -20.21 11.80
CA GLY A 326 -2.56 -21.31 10.88
C GLY A 326 -1.15 -21.27 10.30
N PHE A 327 -0.19 -20.82 11.10
CA PHE A 327 1.26 -20.88 10.85
C PHE A 327 1.90 -22.00 11.69
N PRO A 328 2.96 -22.65 11.19
CA PRO A 328 3.71 -23.64 11.93
C PRO A 328 4.40 -22.98 13.12
N LYS A 329 4.51 -23.73 14.23
CA LYS A 329 5.35 -23.31 15.36
C LYS A 329 6.77 -23.10 14.91
N VAL A 330 7.47 -22.22 15.62
CA VAL A 330 8.90 -22.02 15.41
C VAL A 330 9.62 -23.36 15.63
N GLY A 331 10.38 -23.80 14.60
CA GLY A 331 11.10 -25.07 14.61
C GLY A 331 10.28 -26.30 14.15
N GLN A 332 9.01 -26.15 13.77
CA GLN A 332 8.23 -27.26 13.18
C GLN A 332 8.34 -27.29 11.65
N GLN A 333 8.45 -28.49 11.08
CA GLN A 333 8.69 -28.74 9.65
C GLN A 333 7.44 -29.04 8.80
N TRP A 334 6.26 -29.20 9.42
CA TRP A 334 5.04 -29.52 8.68
C TRP A 334 4.45 -28.25 8.08
N VAL A 335 4.71 -28.04 6.79
CA VAL A 335 4.31 -26.84 6.06
C VAL A 335 3.39 -27.22 4.91
N THR A 336 2.26 -26.55 4.80
CA THR A 336 1.30 -26.71 3.70
C THR A 336 1.50 -25.63 2.65
N GLU A 337 0.94 -25.84 1.47
CA GLU A 337 0.86 -24.81 0.41
C GLU A 337 0.24 -23.51 0.94
N THR A 338 -0.85 -23.59 1.70
CA THR A 338 -1.51 -22.44 2.33
C THR A 338 -0.60 -21.69 3.29
N THR A 339 0.22 -22.41 4.07
CA THR A 339 1.22 -21.78 4.94
C THR A 339 2.29 -21.06 4.12
N LEU A 340 2.78 -21.69 3.06
CA LEU A 340 3.77 -21.06 2.18
C LEU A 340 3.21 -19.79 1.52
N TYR A 341 1.97 -19.84 1.04
CA TYR A 341 1.27 -18.67 0.50
C TYR A 341 1.23 -17.51 1.50
N LYS A 342 0.78 -17.76 2.74
CA LYS A 342 0.77 -16.73 3.79
C LYS A 342 2.17 -16.16 4.07
N MET A 343 3.21 -17.01 4.09
CA MET A 343 4.60 -16.55 4.25
C MET A 343 5.04 -15.66 3.10
N VAL A 344 4.71 -16.02 1.86
CA VAL A 344 5.03 -15.23 0.66
C VAL A 344 4.32 -13.87 0.73
N CYS A 345 3.03 -13.82 1.08
CA CYS A 345 2.32 -12.55 1.30
C CYS A 345 3.00 -11.65 2.32
N MET A 346 3.53 -12.21 3.42
CA MET A 346 4.25 -11.42 4.43
C MET A 346 5.63 -10.94 3.95
N ILE A 347 6.29 -11.69 3.07
CA ILE A 347 7.62 -11.35 2.54
C ILE A 347 7.53 -10.29 1.43
N PHE A 348 6.45 -10.32 0.65
CA PHE A 348 6.19 -9.43 -0.49
C PHE A 348 4.91 -8.62 -0.30
N PRO A 349 4.82 -7.76 0.74
CA PRO A 349 3.58 -7.08 1.08
C PRO A 349 3.14 -6.02 0.06
N ASP A 350 4.09 -5.50 -0.74
CA ASP A 350 3.84 -4.50 -1.77
C ASP A 350 3.55 -5.11 -3.16
N HIS A 351 3.47 -6.44 -3.25
CA HIS A 351 3.21 -7.15 -4.50
C HIS A 351 1.86 -7.85 -4.46
N GLU A 352 1.22 -7.93 -5.63
CA GLU A 352 0.10 -8.84 -5.80
C GLU A 352 0.59 -10.29 -5.69
N VAL A 353 -0.04 -11.07 -4.81
CA VAL A 353 0.25 -12.49 -4.62
C VAL A 353 -1.04 -13.28 -4.88
N ILE A 354 -1.03 -14.09 -5.93
CA ILE A 354 -2.18 -14.88 -6.37
C ILE A 354 -1.96 -16.33 -5.96
N HIS A 355 -2.92 -16.90 -5.22
CA HIS A 355 -2.94 -18.33 -4.89
C HIS A 355 -3.64 -19.11 -6.00
N HIS A 356 -3.13 -20.30 -6.36
CA HIS A 356 -3.70 -21.18 -7.38
C HIS A 356 -3.88 -20.49 -8.75
N TYR A 357 -2.83 -19.85 -9.27
CA TYR A 357 -2.90 -19.13 -10.54
C TYR A 357 -3.00 -20.07 -11.75
N ARG A 358 -4.07 -19.92 -12.54
CA ARG A 358 -4.33 -20.72 -13.75
C ARG A 358 -4.45 -19.84 -15.01
N GLY A 359 -3.36 -19.16 -15.35
CA GLY A 359 -3.28 -18.38 -16.60
C GLY A 359 -3.48 -19.26 -17.84
N ASN A 360 -4.13 -18.71 -18.87
CA ASN A 360 -4.37 -19.41 -20.13
C ASN A 360 -3.05 -19.90 -20.78
N GLU A 361 -1.98 -19.14 -20.59
CA GLU A 361 -0.62 -19.42 -21.05
C GLU A 361 0.03 -20.64 -20.39
N LEU A 362 -0.50 -21.10 -19.25
CA LEU A 362 -0.04 -22.31 -18.57
C LEU A 362 -0.67 -23.60 -19.14
N GLU A 363 -1.50 -23.48 -20.18
CA GLU A 363 -2.12 -24.61 -20.89
C GLU A 363 -2.85 -25.59 -19.95
N GLY A 364 -3.62 -25.05 -19.01
CA GLY A 364 -4.40 -25.81 -18.03
C GLY A 364 -3.62 -26.27 -16.79
N LEU A 365 -2.34 -25.88 -16.65
CA LEU A 365 -1.56 -26.06 -15.42
C LEU A 365 -1.78 -24.89 -14.46
N GLU A 366 -1.53 -25.14 -13.18
CA GLU A 366 -1.63 -24.17 -12.10
C GLU A 366 -0.24 -23.81 -11.58
N LEU A 367 -0.02 -22.58 -11.14
CA LEU A 367 1.05 -22.20 -10.23
C LEU A 367 0.47 -22.04 -8.82
N ASP A 368 1.05 -22.75 -7.83
CA ASP A 368 0.55 -22.70 -6.44
C ASP A 368 0.50 -21.25 -5.94
N ILE A 369 1.58 -20.48 -6.18
CA ILE A 369 1.68 -19.06 -5.86
C ILE A 369 2.29 -18.30 -7.03
N TRP A 370 1.68 -17.19 -7.41
CA TRP A 370 2.14 -16.34 -8.52
C TRP A 370 2.25 -14.87 -8.09
N LEU A 371 3.39 -14.24 -8.40
CA LEU A 371 3.65 -12.82 -8.21
C LEU A 371 3.80 -12.17 -9.59
N PRO A 372 2.73 -11.58 -10.15
CA PRO A 372 2.72 -11.05 -11.52
C PRO A 372 3.81 -10.01 -11.79
N ASP A 373 4.00 -9.07 -10.85
CA ASP A 373 4.96 -7.96 -10.99
C ASP A 373 6.40 -8.45 -11.14
N LEU A 374 6.73 -9.56 -10.46
CA LEU A 374 8.05 -10.18 -10.49
C LEU A 374 8.16 -11.28 -11.56
N LYS A 375 7.05 -11.61 -12.23
CA LYS A 375 6.91 -12.79 -13.09
C LYS A 375 7.41 -14.05 -12.39
N LEU A 376 7.09 -14.21 -11.11
CA LEU A 376 7.63 -15.24 -10.24
C LEU A 376 6.54 -16.24 -9.81
N GLY A 377 6.71 -17.51 -10.17
CA GLY A 377 5.95 -18.63 -9.63
C GLY A 377 6.70 -19.30 -8.49
N ILE A 378 5.99 -19.67 -7.43
CA ILE A 378 6.51 -20.45 -6.31
C ILE A 378 5.63 -21.69 -6.15
N GLU A 379 6.26 -22.86 -6.06
CA GLU A 379 5.62 -24.18 -6.03
C GLU A 379 6.03 -24.95 -4.77
N TYR A 380 5.05 -25.50 -4.05
CA TYR A 380 5.28 -26.43 -2.96
C TYR A 380 5.20 -27.88 -3.43
N GLN A 381 6.34 -28.55 -3.42
CA GLN A 381 6.49 -29.92 -3.90
C GLN A 381 6.36 -30.90 -2.71
N GLY A 382 5.12 -31.26 -2.40
CA GLY A 382 4.75 -32.22 -1.34
C GLY A 382 5.28 -33.65 -1.57
N GLU A 383 5.12 -34.54 -0.57
CA GLU A 383 5.57 -35.95 -0.67
C GLU A 383 5.02 -36.70 -1.89
N GLN A 384 3.81 -36.32 -2.32
CA GLN A 384 3.11 -36.89 -3.46
C GLN A 384 3.81 -36.69 -4.82
N HIS A 385 4.81 -35.80 -4.90
CA HIS A 385 5.65 -35.62 -6.09
C HIS A 385 6.82 -36.62 -6.15
N TYR A 386 7.10 -37.32 -5.05
CA TYR A 386 8.28 -38.19 -4.91
C TYR A 386 7.92 -39.64 -4.59
N LYS A 387 6.78 -39.86 -3.91
CA LYS A 387 6.33 -41.18 -3.49
C LYS A 387 4.98 -41.52 -4.13
N VAL A 388 4.80 -42.80 -4.38
CA VAL A 388 3.50 -43.36 -4.76
C VAL A 388 2.57 -43.26 -3.56
N ILE A 389 1.45 -42.58 -3.73
CA ILE A 389 0.40 -42.49 -2.70
C ILE A 389 -0.90 -42.99 -3.34
N GLU A 390 -1.45 -44.09 -2.82
CA GLU A 390 -2.62 -44.76 -3.40
C GLU A 390 -3.83 -43.83 -3.54
N HIS A 391 -4.11 -43.02 -2.52
CA HIS A 391 -5.20 -42.03 -2.54
C HIS A 391 -5.08 -41.00 -3.68
N TRP A 392 -3.89 -40.84 -4.27
CA TRP A 392 -3.63 -39.94 -5.38
C TRP A 392 -3.38 -40.67 -6.72
N GLY A 393 -4.01 -41.83 -6.93
CA GLY A 393 -3.94 -42.56 -8.20
C GLY A 393 -2.69 -43.42 -8.37
N GLY A 394 -2.01 -43.76 -7.28
CA GLY A 394 -0.89 -44.72 -7.29
C GLY A 394 0.23 -44.33 -8.25
N GLN A 395 0.80 -45.31 -8.94
CA GLN A 395 1.96 -45.16 -9.82
C GLN A 395 1.65 -44.26 -11.04
N GLU A 396 0.51 -44.46 -11.70
CA GLU A 396 0.08 -43.65 -12.84
C GLU A 396 -0.11 -42.17 -12.45
N GLY A 397 -0.66 -41.92 -11.26
CA GLY A 397 -0.80 -40.57 -10.71
C GLY A 397 0.55 -39.89 -10.48
N LEU A 398 1.57 -40.62 -10.02
CA LEU A 398 2.93 -40.10 -9.85
C LEU A 398 3.57 -39.73 -11.21
N GLU A 399 3.45 -40.61 -12.21
CA GLU A 399 4.00 -40.37 -13.55
C GLU A 399 3.37 -39.15 -14.22
N LYS A 400 2.05 -38.97 -14.08
CA LYS A 400 1.33 -37.81 -14.59
C LYS A 400 1.79 -36.51 -13.91
N ARG A 401 2.02 -36.52 -12.60
CA ARG A 401 2.56 -35.36 -11.86
C ARG A 401 3.96 -34.99 -12.34
N ILE A 402 4.86 -35.97 -12.46
CA ILE A 402 6.22 -35.74 -12.98
C ILE A 402 6.17 -35.16 -14.41
N ALA A 403 5.27 -35.65 -15.27
CA ALA A 403 5.09 -35.12 -16.62
C ALA A 403 4.59 -33.67 -16.60
N ASN A 404 3.62 -33.36 -15.73
CA ASN A 404 3.09 -32.01 -15.56
C ASN A 404 4.16 -31.04 -15.01
N ASP A 405 4.94 -31.44 -14.02
CA ASP A 405 6.03 -30.62 -13.45
C ASP A 405 7.08 -30.28 -14.52
N LYS A 406 7.44 -31.25 -15.38
CA LYS A 406 8.34 -31.01 -16.52
C LYS A 406 7.72 -30.05 -17.54
N LYS A 407 6.43 -30.22 -17.86
CA LYS A 407 5.70 -29.33 -18.78
C LYS A 407 5.65 -27.90 -18.22
N LYS A 408 5.35 -27.74 -16.94
CA LYS A 408 5.30 -26.48 -16.20
C LYS A 408 6.63 -25.72 -16.31
N LYS A 409 7.75 -26.37 -15.97
CA LYS A 409 9.09 -25.77 -16.09
C LYS A 409 9.40 -25.28 -17.51
N ARG A 410 9.04 -26.08 -18.52
CA ARG A 410 9.24 -25.71 -19.92
C ARG A 410 8.43 -24.47 -20.29
N LEU A 411 7.17 -24.39 -19.86
CA LEU A 411 6.30 -23.25 -20.11
C LEU A 411 6.79 -21.99 -19.42
N CYS A 412 7.13 -22.05 -18.12
CA CYS A 412 7.68 -20.92 -17.38
C CYS A 412 8.92 -20.36 -18.08
N LYS A 413 9.86 -21.23 -18.52
CA LYS A 413 11.05 -20.80 -19.27
C LYS A 413 10.69 -20.12 -20.60
N LYS A 414 9.70 -20.62 -21.33
CA LYS A 414 9.24 -20.04 -22.60
C LYS A 414 8.59 -18.67 -22.41
N LEU A 415 7.86 -18.49 -21.31
CA LEU A 415 7.15 -17.26 -20.95
C LEU A 415 8.04 -16.23 -20.25
N ASN A 416 9.31 -16.57 -20.01
CA ASN A 416 10.25 -15.78 -19.22
C ASN A 416 9.73 -15.52 -17.79
N TYR A 417 9.16 -16.56 -17.18
CA TYR A 417 8.76 -16.58 -15.78
C TYR A 417 9.87 -17.22 -14.95
N TYR A 418 10.14 -16.63 -13.80
CA TYR A 418 10.93 -17.24 -12.76
C TYR A 418 10.10 -18.32 -12.05
N LEU A 419 10.71 -19.44 -11.70
CA LEU A 419 10.05 -20.53 -10.98
C LEU A 419 10.93 -20.99 -9.83
N ILE A 420 10.38 -20.94 -8.61
CA ILE A 420 11.00 -21.47 -7.39
C ILE A 420 10.22 -22.71 -6.96
N GLU A 421 10.91 -23.81 -6.79
CA GLU A 421 10.34 -25.02 -6.21
C GLU A 421 10.86 -25.18 -4.78
N ILE A 422 9.95 -25.45 -3.84
CA ILE A 422 10.26 -25.71 -2.44
C ILE A 422 9.80 -27.13 -2.12
N LYS A 423 10.75 -28.01 -1.79
CA LYS A 423 10.44 -29.41 -1.49
C LYS A 423 9.89 -29.55 -0.07
N TYR A 424 9.06 -30.56 0.14
CA TYR A 424 8.57 -30.92 1.48
C TYR A 424 9.70 -31.24 2.48
N THR A 425 10.88 -31.64 2.00
CA THR A 425 12.07 -31.90 2.82
C THR A 425 12.83 -30.63 3.21
N GLU A 426 12.55 -29.50 2.59
CA GLU A 426 13.18 -28.23 2.93
C GLU A 426 12.46 -27.58 4.10
N GLU A 427 13.22 -27.09 5.08
CA GLU A 427 12.65 -26.28 6.16
C GLU A 427 12.17 -24.94 5.60
N ILE A 428 10.86 -24.84 5.37
CA ILE A 428 10.26 -23.62 4.84
C ILE A 428 10.35 -22.54 5.91
N SER A 429 11.26 -21.63 5.67
CA SER A 429 11.45 -20.43 6.44
C SER A 429 11.46 -19.23 5.51
N GLU A 430 11.17 -18.06 6.07
CA GLU A 430 11.38 -16.80 5.38
C GLU A 430 12.79 -16.69 4.78
N ALA A 431 13.81 -17.10 5.54
CA ALA A 431 15.20 -17.09 5.10
C ALA A 431 15.41 -17.95 3.85
N LEU A 432 14.76 -19.11 3.77
CA LEU A 432 14.81 -19.97 2.58
C LEU A 432 14.18 -19.27 1.38
N VAL A 433 12.95 -18.75 1.52
CA VAL A 433 12.24 -18.08 0.42
C VAL A 433 13.05 -16.89 -0.08
N LYS A 434 13.48 -15.99 0.82
CA LYS A 434 14.33 -14.84 0.49
C LYS A 434 15.63 -15.26 -0.18
N LYS A 435 16.29 -16.31 0.30
CA LYS A 435 17.52 -16.84 -0.29
C LYS A 435 17.29 -17.37 -1.70
N LYS A 436 16.18 -18.06 -1.96
CA LYS A 436 15.86 -18.59 -3.30
C LYS A 436 15.52 -17.46 -4.27
N VAL A 437 14.78 -16.44 -3.82
CA VAL A 437 14.46 -15.26 -4.63
C VAL A 437 15.71 -14.45 -4.96
N ALA A 438 16.57 -14.19 -3.97
CA ALA A 438 17.81 -13.44 -4.19
C ALA A 438 18.75 -14.10 -5.22
N LYS A 439 18.74 -15.44 -5.34
CA LYS A 439 19.50 -16.17 -6.38
C LYS A 439 19.03 -15.88 -7.80
N LEU A 440 17.82 -15.38 -7.98
CA LEU A 440 17.26 -15.01 -9.28
C LEU A 440 17.65 -13.59 -9.71
N GLY A 441 18.30 -12.82 -8.83
CA GLY A 441 18.65 -11.41 -9.08
C GLY A 441 17.45 -10.46 -9.02
N LEU A 442 16.38 -10.87 -8.34
CA LEU A 442 15.17 -10.10 -8.08
C LEU A 442 15.28 -9.31 -6.77
#